data_AF-A0A8S3RWM3-F1
#
_entry.id   AF-A0A8S3RWM3-F1
#
_cell.length_a   1.000
_cell.length_b   1.000
_cell.length_c   1.000
_cell.angle_alpha   90.00
_cell.angle_beta   90.00
_cell.angle_gamma   90.00
#
_symmetry.space_group_name_H-M   'P 1'
#
loop_
_entity.id
_entity.type
_entity.pdbx_description
1 polymer ?
#
loop_
_entity_poly.entity_id
_entity_poly.type
_entity_poly.pdbx_seq_one_letter_code
_entity_poly.pdbx_strand_id
1 'polypeptide(L)'
;MYRKYLIELGCYGTKHGPSNQKKTTSDARESEPEVPAESTSTSHQQETKVAVKPTPPPLPKPPDVPDKKSDPASTKVKDDFKKRNMEDLDKLKKQADDLMKMIAESMTTLENSVKKDAVYQGYLNKEFTSPARIIRIFTSSTFTDTMHERNRMMETTFPRLKEYCQQRGFEFQIVDMRWGIRDEATNDHMTTEICLYELANCQKYSAGPNFLTLLSHKYGYRSLPRKILAEKYEKIIAYIDISDQQQLFSKWYVKDENYDPPKYILQPISTNLPEFLEQDDKEKQKAARKKWWEESDTMLDVLVTAAEKALPQEEAYKLKVSVTHTEVMSGLSSQDLGKKCLWLKRNITDIEEQKPSYQLSRFIECNGPDEKVKKVKTLLEDLKGDLTKKLPAENILSYNVSWQEKGLDPSIKEHSDYLDKITDDSERKLKQLIDDIIAADKKKKSDPVKDEIRQHLLFCQTKCADFKGKEDTLEAVHTYLKSDKKHPLVIHGESGSGKTSLMAMIAKKANEWFDGKATVVIRFLGTTPKSSNLFDLLCSLTSHIRTAKLLNHLNAKSFKEVELIFKQTLIATKGSDKTKISDPLIIILDSLDQLDPSYNARGMQWLPLLVNPNVKIIVSTLEEPKYEVFPNLKM
;
A
#
# COMPACT_ATOMS: atom_id res chain seq x y z
N MET A 1 -11.34 -13.62 8.02
CA MET A 1 -11.40 -13.50 9.49
C MET A 1 -10.64 -12.26 10.00
N TYR A 2 -9.31 -12.22 9.97
CA TYR A 2 -8.48 -11.14 10.57
C TYR A 2 -8.88 -9.69 10.22
N ARG A 3 -9.19 -9.41 8.95
CA ARG A 3 -9.64 -8.06 8.52
C ARG A 3 -11.00 -7.63 9.10
N LYS A 4 -11.86 -8.59 9.48
CA LYS A 4 -13.16 -8.33 10.13
C LYS A 4 -12.95 -7.96 11.60
N TYR A 5 -12.07 -8.71 12.28
CA TYR A 5 -11.61 -8.44 13.64
C TYR A 5 -11.06 -7.00 13.79
N LEU A 6 -10.17 -6.56 12.88
CA LEU A 6 -9.63 -5.19 12.90
C LEU A 6 -10.66 -4.07 12.65
N ILE A 7 -11.76 -4.36 11.97
CA ILE A 7 -12.86 -3.40 11.74
C ILE A 7 -13.77 -3.31 12.99
N GLU A 8 -14.02 -4.45 13.64
CA GLU A 8 -14.76 -4.52 14.92
C GLU A 8 -13.97 -3.90 16.09
N LEU A 9 -12.63 -3.86 16.00
CA LEU A 9 -11.74 -3.25 17.00
C LEU A 9 -11.66 -1.71 16.97
N GLY A 10 -12.19 -1.04 15.94
CA GLY A 10 -12.21 0.42 15.86
C GLY A 10 -10.88 1.09 15.45
N CYS A 11 -9.92 0.32 14.93
CA CYS A 11 -8.59 0.82 14.52
C CYS A 11 -8.59 1.75 13.30
N TYR A 12 -9.76 2.02 12.70
CA TYR A 12 -9.98 3.09 11.72
C TYR A 12 -10.88 4.15 12.35
N GLY A 13 -10.26 5.27 12.75
CA GLY A 13 -10.97 6.35 13.43
C GLY A 13 -11.84 7.19 12.49
N THR A 14 -13.14 6.90 12.45
CA THR A 14 -14.22 7.90 12.32
C THR A 14 -15.53 7.35 12.86
N LYS A 15 -15.92 7.79 14.07
CA LYS A 15 -17.33 7.77 14.51
C LYS A 15 -17.65 9.11 15.17
N HIS A 16 -18.37 9.97 14.44
CA HIS A 16 -19.14 11.03 15.08
C HIS A 16 -20.19 10.38 15.98
N GLY A 17 -20.32 10.85 17.22
CA GLY A 17 -21.38 10.41 18.11
C GLY A 17 -22.76 10.86 17.60
N PRO A 18 -23.84 10.10 17.86
CA PRO A 18 -25.19 10.51 17.49
C PRO A 18 -25.63 11.71 18.36
N SER A 19 -26.05 12.79 17.71
CA SER A 19 -26.64 13.93 18.39
C SER A 19 -28.04 13.58 18.92
N ASN A 20 -28.27 13.85 20.21
CA ASN A 20 -29.59 13.76 20.82
C ASN A 20 -30.53 14.82 20.24
N GLN A 21 -31.63 14.39 19.62
CA GLN A 21 -32.85 15.21 19.52
C GLN A 21 -34.06 14.37 19.94
N LYS A 22 -34.52 14.57 21.18
CA LYS A 22 -35.85 14.14 21.61
C LYS A 22 -36.87 15.15 21.11
N LYS A 23 -37.95 14.66 20.49
CA LYS A 23 -39.16 15.42 20.21
C LYS A 23 -39.87 15.80 21.51
N THR A 24 -40.39 17.02 21.57
CA THR A 24 -41.61 17.36 22.35
C THR A 24 -42.50 18.26 21.51
N THR A 25 -43.80 18.05 21.64
CA THR A 25 -44.89 18.54 20.77
C THR A 25 -45.55 19.81 21.32
N SER A 26 -46.09 20.65 20.43
CA SER A 26 -47.32 21.41 20.67
C SER A 26 -47.95 21.90 19.36
N ASP A 27 -49.28 21.82 19.28
CA ASP A 27 -50.10 22.08 18.09
C ASP A 27 -50.27 23.57 17.73
N ALA A 28 -50.56 23.85 16.45
CA ALA A 28 -51.86 24.42 16.00
C ALA A 28 -51.91 24.65 14.47
N ARG A 29 -53.00 24.18 13.83
CA ARG A 29 -53.92 24.82 12.85
C ARG A 29 -53.40 25.97 11.95
N GLU A 30 -53.81 26.15 10.68
CA GLU A 30 -55.04 25.73 9.97
C GLU A 30 -54.91 25.88 8.41
N SER A 31 -55.77 25.20 7.65
CA SER A 31 -56.32 25.55 6.30
C SER A 31 -55.44 25.82 5.04
N GLU A 32 -55.58 24.94 4.04
CA GLU A 32 -55.70 25.27 2.58
C GLU A 32 -57.11 25.92 2.29
N PRO A 33 -57.51 26.43 1.09
CA PRO A 33 -56.98 26.15 -0.27
C PRO A 33 -57.03 27.28 -1.35
N GLU A 34 -56.60 26.91 -2.57
CA GLU A 34 -57.07 27.33 -3.91
C GLU A 34 -56.89 28.77 -4.49
N VAL A 35 -56.96 28.80 -5.83
CA VAL A 35 -56.68 29.87 -6.83
C VAL A 35 -58.01 30.14 -7.58
N PRO A 36 -58.46 31.40 -7.88
CA PRO A 36 -58.03 32.10 -9.12
C PRO A 36 -58.22 33.65 -9.21
N ALA A 37 -57.64 34.25 -10.29
CA ALA A 37 -58.11 35.38 -11.15
C ALA A 37 -58.68 36.70 -10.53
N GLU A 38 -58.75 37.89 -11.14
CA GLU A 38 -58.40 38.41 -12.49
C GLU A 38 -58.39 39.96 -12.51
N SER A 39 -57.64 40.60 -13.43
CA SER A 39 -57.90 41.95 -14.01
C SER A 39 -57.83 43.20 -13.07
N THR A 40 -57.71 44.48 -13.47
CA THR A 40 -57.56 45.29 -14.72
C THR A 40 -56.53 46.43 -14.43
N SER A 41 -55.90 47.18 -15.35
CA SER A 41 -56.48 48.06 -16.38
C SER A 41 -55.50 48.49 -17.49
N THR A 42 -56.06 49.01 -18.60
CA THR A 42 -55.47 49.16 -19.95
C THR A 42 -55.06 50.58 -20.39
N SER A 43 -54.02 50.65 -21.25
CA SER A 43 -53.98 51.46 -22.50
C SER A 43 -52.83 50.91 -23.40
N HIS A 44 -53.03 50.38 -24.61
CA HIS A 44 -53.30 51.05 -25.91
C HIS A 44 -52.25 52.12 -26.27
N GLN A 45 -51.52 52.10 -27.40
CA GLN A 45 -51.45 51.22 -28.60
C GLN A 45 -50.01 51.35 -29.24
N GLN A 46 -49.57 50.79 -30.38
CA GLN A 46 -50.26 50.18 -31.55
C GLN A 46 -49.51 48.96 -32.21
N GLU A 47 -48.81 49.15 -33.34
CA GLU A 47 -48.44 48.15 -34.39
C GLU A 47 -47.17 48.55 -35.19
N THR A 48 -46.64 47.83 -36.20
CA THR A 48 -46.11 46.44 -36.34
C THR A 48 -45.19 46.36 -37.61
N LYS A 49 -44.43 45.26 -37.76
CA LYS A 49 -43.85 44.64 -39.00
C LYS A 49 -42.49 45.09 -39.61
N VAL A 50 -41.52 44.17 -39.46
CA VAL A 50 -40.66 43.49 -40.48
C VAL A 50 -39.84 44.32 -41.50
N ALA A 51 -38.51 44.08 -41.52
CA ALA A 51 -37.65 44.22 -42.70
C ALA A 51 -36.47 43.21 -42.70
N VAL A 52 -35.87 42.95 -43.87
CA VAL A 52 -34.93 41.84 -44.18
C VAL A 52 -33.48 42.32 -44.38
N LYS A 53 -32.49 41.41 -44.27
CA LYS A 53 -31.05 41.62 -44.51
C LYS A 53 -30.70 42.34 -45.83
N PRO A 54 -29.59 43.11 -45.85
CA PRO A 54 -28.79 43.38 -47.05
C PRO A 54 -27.36 42.78 -47.01
N THR A 55 -26.76 42.70 -48.20
CA THR A 55 -25.42 42.15 -48.56
C THR A 55 -24.26 43.15 -48.44
N PRO A 56 -22.98 42.71 -48.49
CA PRO A 56 -21.80 43.58 -48.37
C PRO A 56 -21.38 44.26 -49.70
N PRO A 57 -20.62 45.38 -49.65
CA PRO A 57 -20.14 46.14 -50.82
C PRO A 57 -18.82 45.58 -51.43
N PRO A 58 -18.46 45.97 -52.68
CA PRO A 58 -17.39 45.33 -53.46
C PRO A 58 -15.98 45.92 -53.28
N LEU A 59 -14.97 45.15 -53.74
CA LEU A 59 -13.53 45.48 -53.72
C LEU A 59 -13.09 46.51 -54.79
N PRO A 60 -12.02 47.29 -54.56
CA PRO A 60 -11.41 48.18 -55.57
C PRO A 60 -10.55 47.43 -56.59
N LYS A 61 -10.39 48.02 -57.79
CA LYS A 61 -9.51 47.53 -58.87
C LYS A 61 -8.02 47.82 -58.60
N PRO A 62 -7.07 47.03 -59.13
CA PRO A 62 -5.64 47.33 -59.09
C PRO A 62 -5.25 48.43 -60.10
N PRO A 63 -4.18 49.22 -59.84
CA PRO A 63 -3.63 50.18 -60.78
C PRO A 63 -2.67 49.55 -61.81
N ASP A 64 -2.47 50.24 -62.94
CA ASP A 64 -1.68 49.79 -64.09
C ASP A 64 -0.17 49.66 -63.81
N VAL A 65 0.46 48.70 -64.51
CA VAL A 65 1.91 48.50 -64.54
C VAL A 65 2.51 49.19 -65.77
N PRO A 66 3.44 50.15 -65.62
CA PRO A 66 4.21 50.68 -66.75
C PRO A 66 5.43 49.80 -67.04
N ASP A 67 5.56 49.37 -68.30
CA ASP A 67 6.72 48.62 -68.80
C ASP A 67 8.04 49.37 -68.57
N LYS A 68 9.06 48.67 -68.05
CA LYS A 68 10.45 49.14 -68.06
C LYS A 68 11.40 48.09 -68.62
N LYS A 69 12.16 48.52 -69.62
CA LYS A 69 13.19 47.78 -70.36
C LYS A 69 14.24 47.18 -69.41
N SER A 70 14.74 46.00 -69.78
CA SER A 70 15.71 45.22 -68.99
C SER A 70 17.13 45.80 -69.09
N ASP A 71 17.72 46.12 -67.93
CA ASP A 71 19.11 46.58 -67.79
C ASP A 71 20.04 45.39 -67.42
N PRO A 72 21.27 45.24 -67.98
CA PRO A 72 22.12 44.06 -67.76
C PRO A 72 22.57 43.85 -66.30
N ALA A 73 22.53 44.89 -65.47
CA ALA A 73 22.80 44.79 -64.03
C ALA A 73 21.74 43.97 -63.26
N SER A 74 20.53 43.84 -63.83
CA SER A 74 19.41 43.16 -63.15
C SER A 74 19.51 41.62 -63.14
N THR A 75 20.32 41.02 -64.02
CA THR A 75 20.45 39.56 -64.15
C THR A 75 21.32 38.97 -63.04
N LYS A 76 22.50 39.56 -62.78
CA LYS A 76 23.41 39.12 -61.71
C LYS A 76 22.76 39.16 -60.33
N VAL A 77 22.04 40.24 -60.01
CA VAL A 77 21.35 40.38 -58.73
C VAL A 77 20.23 39.34 -58.58
N LYS A 78 19.51 39.00 -59.66
CA LYS A 78 18.47 37.96 -59.64
C LYS A 78 19.06 36.55 -59.44
N ASP A 79 20.22 36.25 -60.03
CA ASP A 79 20.86 34.94 -59.88
C ASP A 79 21.52 34.76 -58.51
N ASP A 80 22.16 35.79 -57.95
CA ASP A 80 22.68 35.75 -56.57
C ASP A 80 21.55 35.65 -55.53
N PHE A 81 20.41 36.33 -55.77
CA PHE A 81 19.23 36.24 -54.90
C PHE A 81 18.56 34.84 -54.99
N LYS A 82 18.51 34.23 -56.18
CA LYS A 82 18.09 32.83 -56.35
C LYS A 82 19.02 31.85 -55.65
N LYS A 83 20.34 32.03 -55.76
CA LYS A 83 21.33 31.18 -55.07
C LYS A 83 21.15 31.24 -53.55
N ARG A 84 21.10 32.43 -52.96
CA ARG A 84 20.90 32.60 -51.50
C ARG A 84 19.60 31.96 -51.03
N ASN A 85 18.49 32.20 -51.72
CA ASN A 85 17.21 31.55 -51.39
C ASN A 85 17.27 30.02 -51.49
N MET A 86 18.07 29.47 -52.41
CA MET A 86 18.24 28.02 -52.57
C MET A 86 19.15 27.40 -51.49
N GLU A 87 20.23 28.10 -51.11
CA GLU A 87 21.08 27.74 -49.97
C GLU A 87 20.32 27.79 -48.64
N ASP A 88 19.46 28.79 -48.44
CA ASP A 88 18.62 28.89 -47.24
C ASP A 88 17.49 27.84 -47.25
N LEU A 89 16.97 27.45 -48.42
CA LEU A 89 16.03 26.34 -48.54
C LEU A 89 16.68 24.99 -48.15
N ASP A 90 17.92 24.75 -48.58
CA ASP A 90 18.65 23.52 -48.24
C ASP A 90 19.10 23.51 -46.77
N LYS A 91 19.42 24.67 -46.16
CA LYS A 91 19.58 24.76 -44.69
C LYS A 91 18.29 24.41 -43.95
N LEU A 92 17.14 24.92 -44.41
CA LEU A 92 15.83 24.62 -43.82
C LEU A 92 15.47 23.13 -43.94
N LYS A 93 15.71 22.50 -45.10
CA LYS A 93 15.56 21.05 -45.26
C LYS A 93 16.47 20.29 -44.30
N LYS A 94 17.77 20.64 -44.25
CA LYS A 94 18.72 19.99 -43.35
C LYS A 94 18.32 20.11 -41.87
N GLN A 95 17.84 21.28 -41.45
CA GLN A 95 17.29 21.47 -40.09
C GLN A 95 16.05 20.62 -39.83
N ALA A 96 15.17 20.45 -40.83
CA ALA A 96 14.03 19.56 -40.72
C ALA A 96 14.44 18.08 -40.66
N ASP A 97 15.42 17.65 -41.46
CA ASP A 97 15.97 16.29 -41.47
C ASP A 97 16.67 15.97 -40.14
N ASP A 98 17.50 16.89 -39.63
CA ASP A 98 18.17 16.78 -38.32
C ASP A 98 17.14 16.71 -37.18
N LEU A 99 16.07 17.52 -37.23
CA LEU A 99 14.97 17.46 -36.26
C LEU A 99 14.20 16.14 -36.33
N MET A 100 13.87 15.66 -37.54
CA MET A 100 13.17 14.39 -37.74
C MET A 100 14.02 13.20 -37.28
N LYS A 101 15.34 13.26 -37.46
CA LYS A 101 16.28 12.29 -36.91
C LYS A 101 16.31 12.32 -35.38
N MET A 102 16.39 13.50 -34.75
CA MET A 102 16.31 13.64 -33.28
C MET A 102 14.98 13.11 -32.73
N ILE A 103 13.86 13.33 -33.43
CA ILE A 103 12.54 12.78 -33.07
C ILE A 103 12.56 11.25 -33.17
N ALA A 104 13.08 10.68 -34.26
CA ALA A 104 13.17 9.24 -34.45
C ALA A 104 14.05 8.55 -33.40
N GLU A 105 15.20 9.12 -33.05
CA GLU A 105 16.10 8.65 -31.98
C GLU A 105 15.42 8.74 -30.61
N SER A 106 14.70 9.83 -30.33
CA SER A 106 13.93 10.02 -29.10
C SER A 106 12.77 9.03 -28.99
N MET A 107 12.03 8.78 -30.07
CA MET A 107 10.97 7.79 -30.14
C MET A 107 11.53 6.38 -29.91
N THR A 108 12.61 6.00 -30.62
CA THR A 108 13.28 4.71 -30.44
C THR A 108 13.75 4.49 -28.99
N THR A 109 14.22 5.54 -28.33
CA THR A 109 14.63 5.50 -26.91
C THR A 109 13.41 5.32 -25.99
N LEU A 110 12.31 6.02 -26.26
CA LEU A 110 11.05 5.88 -25.51
C LEU A 110 10.42 4.49 -25.70
N GLU A 111 10.40 3.95 -26.91
CA GLU A 111 9.93 2.60 -27.22
C GLU A 111 10.70 1.53 -26.44
N ASN A 112 12.03 1.64 -26.43
CA ASN A 112 12.91 0.73 -25.68
C ASN A 112 12.72 0.86 -24.16
N SER A 113 12.40 2.06 -23.67
CA SER A 113 12.04 2.28 -22.26
C SER A 113 10.73 1.59 -21.89
N VAL A 114 9.66 1.82 -22.67
CA VAL A 114 8.32 1.26 -22.41
C VAL A 114 8.25 -0.27 -22.60
N LYS A 115 8.97 -0.83 -23.58
CA LYS A 115 9.13 -2.29 -23.73
C LYS A 115 9.83 -2.94 -22.52
N LYS A 116 10.69 -2.21 -21.80
CA LYS A 116 11.41 -2.68 -20.60
C LYS A 116 10.71 -2.30 -19.28
N ASP A 117 9.65 -1.50 -19.34
CA ASP A 117 8.93 -1.05 -18.15
C ASP A 117 7.98 -2.12 -17.63
N ALA A 118 8.39 -2.76 -16.53
CA ALA A 118 7.65 -3.84 -15.89
C ALA A 118 6.23 -3.45 -15.45
N VAL A 119 5.95 -2.15 -15.21
CA VAL A 119 4.58 -1.70 -14.91
C VAL A 119 3.72 -1.81 -16.16
N TYR A 120 4.19 -1.26 -17.28
CA TYR A 120 3.44 -1.25 -18.54
C TYR A 120 3.26 -2.66 -19.13
N GLN A 121 4.24 -3.55 -18.97
CA GLN A 121 4.12 -4.95 -19.40
C GLN A 121 3.38 -5.85 -18.39
N GLY A 122 3.05 -5.33 -17.20
CA GLY A 122 2.39 -6.09 -16.13
C GLY A 122 3.24 -7.23 -15.57
N TYR A 123 4.55 -7.07 -15.53
CA TYR A 123 5.49 -8.13 -15.15
C TYR A 123 5.55 -8.32 -13.62
N LEU A 124 4.71 -9.22 -13.12
CA LEU A 124 4.39 -9.38 -11.69
C LEU A 124 5.54 -9.92 -10.81
N ASN A 125 6.65 -10.33 -11.41
CA ASN A 125 7.84 -10.83 -10.72
C ASN A 125 8.83 -9.73 -10.27
N LYS A 126 8.53 -8.44 -10.48
CA LYS A 126 9.26 -7.31 -9.86
C LYS A 126 8.45 -6.70 -8.72
N GLU A 127 9.10 -6.28 -7.65
CA GLU A 127 8.44 -5.52 -6.58
C GLU A 127 7.95 -4.15 -7.10
N PHE A 128 6.74 -3.76 -6.68
CA PHE A 128 6.16 -2.45 -6.95
C PHE A 128 5.94 -1.69 -5.65
N THR A 129 6.44 -0.46 -5.55
CA THR A 129 6.11 0.44 -4.44
C THR A 129 4.71 1.04 -4.62
N SER A 130 3.96 1.16 -3.53
CA SER A 130 2.67 1.86 -3.53
C SER A 130 2.80 3.30 -4.05
N PRO A 131 1.90 3.78 -4.93
CA PRO A 131 1.80 5.20 -5.28
C PRO A 131 1.04 6.02 -4.22
N ALA A 132 0.58 5.40 -3.12
CA ALA A 132 -0.13 6.10 -2.06
C ALA A 132 0.80 7.07 -1.33
N ARG A 133 0.40 8.35 -1.26
CA ARG A 133 1.10 9.39 -0.50
C ARG A 133 0.78 9.27 0.98
N ILE A 134 1.31 8.23 1.62
CA ILE A 134 1.10 7.93 3.04
C ILE A 134 2.46 7.84 3.73
N ILE A 135 2.61 8.54 4.85
CA ILE A 135 3.71 8.43 5.80
C ILE A 135 3.18 7.61 6.98
N ARG A 136 3.46 6.30 6.99
CA ARG A 136 3.02 5.37 8.06
C ARG A 136 4.23 4.89 8.84
N ILE A 137 4.36 5.31 10.10
CA ILE A 137 5.52 5.01 10.96
C ILE A 137 5.12 4.00 12.03
N PHE A 138 5.87 2.89 12.14
CA PHE A 138 5.78 1.98 13.27
C PHE A 138 6.68 2.46 14.41
N THR A 139 6.15 2.53 15.63
CA THR A 139 6.89 2.90 16.84
C THR A 139 7.22 1.66 17.67
N SER A 140 8.51 1.30 17.69
CA SER A 140 9.08 0.24 18.53
C SER A 140 9.60 0.82 19.84
N SER A 141 9.18 0.27 20.98
CA SER A 141 9.76 0.58 22.30
C SER A 141 9.40 -0.51 23.31
N THR A 142 9.97 -0.45 24.52
CA THR A 142 9.38 -1.19 25.65
C THR A 142 8.19 -0.41 26.24
N PHE A 143 7.37 -1.06 27.07
CA PHE A 143 6.17 -0.43 27.64
C PHE A 143 6.48 0.68 28.66
N THR A 144 7.43 0.42 29.57
CA THR A 144 7.52 1.14 30.84
C THR A 144 8.58 2.23 30.87
N ASP A 145 9.73 2.03 30.23
CA ASP A 145 10.89 2.93 30.37
C ASP A 145 10.80 4.16 29.47
N THR A 146 10.10 4.07 28.33
CA THR A 146 9.93 5.18 27.37
C THR A 146 8.53 5.81 27.41
N MET A 147 7.79 5.63 28.50
CA MET A 147 6.38 6.05 28.60
C MET A 147 6.23 7.57 28.48
N HIS A 148 7.13 8.34 29.09
CA HIS A 148 7.04 9.80 29.10
C HIS A 148 7.35 10.41 27.73
N GLU A 149 8.37 9.86 27.04
CA GLU A 149 8.74 10.21 25.68
C GLU A 149 7.58 9.93 24.72
N ARG A 150 6.98 8.72 24.77
CA ARG A 150 5.84 8.36 23.92
C ARG A 150 4.62 9.23 24.18
N ASN A 151 4.30 9.50 25.44
CA ASN A 151 3.17 10.38 25.79
C ASN A 151 3.39 11.79 25.24
N ARG A 152 4.58 12.38 25.46
CA ARG A 152 4.92 13.72 24.92
C ARG A 152 4.85 13.75 23.39
N MET A 153 5.36 12.72 22.69
CA MET A 153 5.27 12.65 21.23
C MET A 153 3.82 12.53 20.72
N MET A 154 2.95 11.83 21.44
CA MET A 154 1.51 11.73 21.13
C MET A 154 0.78 13.06 21.37
N GLU A 155 1.16 13.81 22.40
CA GLU A 155 0.61 15.13 22.72
C GLU A 155 1.05 16.22 21.74
N THR A 156 2.32 16.22 21.29
CA THR A 156 2.91 17.35 20.54
C THR A 156 3.43 16.95 19.15
N THR A 157 4.37 16.01 19.07
CA THR A 157 5.13 15.69 17.85
C THR A 157 4.25 15.12 16.73
N PHE A 158 3.47 14.08 17.00
CA PHE A 158 2.68 13.39 15.96
C PHE A 158 1.52 14.24 15.41
N PRO A 159 0.78 15.03 16.22
CA PRO A 159 -0.18 16.01 15.70
C PRO A 159 0.46 17.02 14.73
N ARG A 160 1.60 17.62 15.10
CA ARG A 160 2.32 18.58 14.26
C ARG A 160 2.86 17.94 12.97
N LEU A 161 3.35 16.70 13.03
CA LEU A 161 3.77 15.94 11.85
C LEU A 161 2.59 15.62 10.92
N LYS A 162 1.42 15.31 11.48
CA LYS A 162 0.19 15.06 10.70
C LYS A 162 -0.22 16.27 9.89
N GLU A 163 -0.28 17.45 10.52
CA GLU A 163 -0.54 18.72 9.83
C GLU A 163 0.52 19.01 8.76
N TYR A 164 1.81 18.79 9.09
CA TYR A 164 2.93 19.01 8.18
C TYR A 164 2.84 18.20 6.88
N CYS A 165 2.49 16.91 7.00
CA CYS A 165 2.26 16.00 5.87
C CYS A 165 1.01 16.39 5.08
N GLN A 166 -0.10 16.67 5.78
CA GLN A 166 -1.39 17.00 5.15
C GLN A 166 -1.28 18.25 4.26
N GLN A 167 -0.60 19.29 4.74
CA GLN A 167 -0.28 20.50 3.96
C GLN A 167 0.52 20.23 2.67
N ARG A 168 1.21 19.09 2.59
CA ARG A 168 2.03 18.67 1.44
C ARG A 168 1.37 17.57 0.61
N GLY A 169 0.11 17.23 0.88
CA GLY A 169 -0.66 16.22 0.16
C GLY A 169 -0.29 14.78 0.51
N PHE A 170 0.22 14.55 1.74
CA PHE A 170 0.48 13.22 2.29
C PHE A 170 -0.40 12.97 3.52
N GLU A 171 -0.95 11.76 3.62
CA GLU A 171 -1.55 11.27 4.86
C GLU A 171 -0.45 10.89 5.86
N PHE A 172 -0.66 11.11 7.16
CA PHE A 172 0.25 10.68 8.22
C PHE A 172 -0.46 9.75 9.19
N GLN A 173 0.17 8.62 9.50
CA GLN A 173 -0.34 7.59 10.39
C GLN A 173 0.79 7.13 11.32
N ILE A 174 0.56 7.20 12.64
CA ILE A 174 1.44 6.60 13.64
C ILE A 174 0.88 5.24 14.06
N VAL A 175 1.74 4.24 14.21
CA VAL A 175 1.40 2.90 14.67
C VAL A 175 2.22 2.59 15.92
N ASP A 176 1.67 2.97 17.08
CA ASP A 176 2.16 2.55 18.40
C ASP A 176 1.21 1.49 18.96
N MET A 177 1.62 0.22 18.87
CA MET A 177 0.82 -0.90 19.40
C MET A 177 0.68 -0.89 20.93
N ARG A 178 1.54 -0.14 21.64
CA ARG A 178 1.48 -0.03 23.11
C ARG A 178 0.23 0.75 23.57
N TRP A 179 -0.43 1.47 22.66
CA TRP A 179 -1.77 2.02 22.84
C TRP A 179 -2.81 1.12 22.15
N GLY A 180 -3.43 0.21 22.91
CA GLY A 180 -4.60 -0.56 22.45
C GLY A 180 -4.41 -2.06 22.23
N ILE A 181 -3.27 -2.66 22.63
CA ILE A 181 -3.24 -4.10 22.93
C ILE A 181 -4.22 -4.34 24.08
N ARG A 182 -5.36 -4.97 23.76
CA ARG A 182 -6.35 -5.38 24.76
C ARG A 182 -5.94 -6.69 25.43
N ASP A 183 -6.59 -7.03 26.54
CA ASP A 183 -6.31 -8.26 27.29
C ASP A 183 -6.57 -9.53 26.46
N GLU A 184 -7.50 -9.51 25.49
CA GLU A 184 -7.76 -10.66 24.62
C GLU A 184 -6.57 -10.96 23.68
N ALA A 185 -5.87 -9.92 23.19
CA ALA A 185 -4.67 -10.11 22.38
C ALA A 185 -3.47 -10.63 23.18
N THR A 186 -3.46 -10.36 24.50
CA THR A 186 -2.48 -10.93 25.44
C THR A 186 -2.84 -12.37 25.78
N ASN A 187 -4.13 -12.64 26.04
CA ASN A 187 -4.70 -13.97 26.27
C ASN A 187 -4.36 -14.94 25.14
N ASP A 188 -4.50 -14.51 23.88
CA ASP A 188 -4.28 -15.36 22.69
C ASP A 188 -2.81 -15.37 22.20
N HIS A 189 -1.89 -14.73 22.94
CA HIS A 189 -0.45 -14.59 22.61
C HIS A 189 -0.19 -13.92 21.26
N MET A 190 -1.08 -13.03 20.83
CA MET A 190 -1.07 -12.45 19.48
C MET A 190 -0.21 -11.19 19.34
N THR A 191 0.14 -10.53 20.43
CA THR A 191 0.86 -9.25 20.44
C THR A 191 2.03 -9.19 19.47
N THR A 192 2.94 -10.16 19.52
CA THR A 192 4.13 -10.20 18.65
C THR A 192 3.77 -10.39 17.18
N GLU A 193 2.79 -11.25 16.85
CA GLU A 193 2.32 -11.45 15.47
C GLU A 193 1.67 -10.17 14.92
N ILE A 194 0.89 -9.45 15.75
CA ILE A 194 0.26 -8.18 15.37
C ILE A 194 1.32 -7.09 15.13
N CYS A 195 2.28 -6.91 16.05
CA CYS A 195 3.35 -5.93 15.90
C CYS A 195 4.14 -6.13 14.61
N LEU A 196 4.56 -7.36 14.30
CA LEU A 196 5.34 -7.66 13.11
C LEU A 196 4.52 -7.52 11.81
N TYR A 197 3.24 -7.88 11.84
CA TYR A 197 2.31 -7.63 10.72
C TYR A 197 2.14 -6.14 10.43
N GLU A 198 1.96 -5.33 11.48
CA GLU A 198 1.80 -3.89 11.33
C GLU A 198 3.09 -3.18 10.91
N LEU A 199 4.25 -3.61 11.41
CA LEU A 199 5.55 -3.16 10.95
C LEU A 199 5.76 -3.47 9.46
N ALA A 200 5.42 -4.68 9.00
CA ALA A 200 5.47 -5.03 7.59
C ALA A 200 4.51 -4.17 6.73
N ASN A 201 3.33 -3.83 7.25
CA ASN A 201 2.41 -2.88 6.60
C ASN A 201 3.00 -1.46 6.51
N CYS A 202 3.64 -0.95 7.57
CA CYS A 202 4.37 0.32 7.52
C CYS A 202 5.48 0.29 6.47
N GLN A 203 6.26 -0.80 6.40
CA GLN A 203 7.33 -0.96 5.41
C GLN A 203 6.81 -1.06 3.96
N LYS A 204 5.65 -1.69 3.74
CA LYS A 204 5.04 -1.89 2.42
C LYS A 204 4.29 -0.68 1.89
N TYR A 205 3.59 0.06 2.75
CA TYR A 205 2.66 1.12 2.34
C TYR A 205 3.14 2.54 2.61
N SER A 206 4.09 2.75 3.54
CA SER A 206 4.68 4.07 3.77
C SER A 206 5.62 4.45 2.63
N ALA A 207 5.56 5.69 2.17
CA ALA A 207 6.61 6.30 1.34
C ALA A 207 7.95 6.43 2.10
N GLY A 208 7.92 6.31 3.43
CA GLY A 208 9.00 6.60 4.37
C GLY A 208 8.81 7.97 5.04
N PRO A 209 9.39 8.23 6.23
CA PRO A 209 9.95 7.23 7.13
C PRO A 209 8.90 6.21 7.56
N ASN A 210 9.35 5.05 8.02
CA ASN A 210 8.45 3.91 8.32
C ASN A 210 8.75 3.21 9.65
N PHE A 211 9.88 3.52 10.29
CA PHE A 211 10.28 2.92 11.55
C PHE A 211 10.91 3.95 12.48
N LEU A 212 10.41 3.99 13.72
CA LEU A 212 10.92 4.79 14.83
C LEU A 212 11.15 3.84 16.00
N THR A 213 12.34 3.83 16.59
CA THR A 213 12.60 3.05 17.80
C THR A 213 13.05 3.93 18.96
N LEU A 214 12.43 3.72 20.13
CA LEU A 214 12.88 4.24 21.42
C LEU A 214 13.44 3.05 22.20
N LEU A 215 14.77 2.87 22.12
CA LEU A 215 15.48 1.77 22.79
C LEU A 215 16.59 2.36 23.67
N SER A 216 16.51 2.07 24.97
CA SER A 216 17.36 2.67 26.00
C SER A 216 17.94 1.62 26.96
N HIS A 217 17.38 1.48 28.18
CA HIS A 217 18.00 0.70 29.27
C HIS A 217 17.28 -0.62 29.51
N LYS A 218 16.06 -0.74 29.01
CA LYS A 218 15.26 -1.96 29.11
C LYS A 218 15.35 -2.78 27.83
N TYR A 219 15.64 -4.08 27.97
CA TYR A 219 15.64 -5.01 26.82
C TYR A 219 14.23 -5.38 26.37
N GLY A 220 13.28 -5.34 27.32
CA GLY A 220 11.87 -5.57 27.06
C GLY A 220 11.44 -7.03 27.17
N TYR A 221 10.14 -7.24 27.01
CA TYR A 221 9.49 -8.53 27.23
C TYR A 221 9.95 -9.61 26.23
N ARG A 222 10.31 -10.79 26.75
CA ARG A 222 10.58 -12.01 25.97
C ARG A 222 9.34 -12.91 26.06
N SER A 223 8.75 -13.27 24.93
CA SER A 223 7.50 -14.03 24.86
C SER A 223 7.73 -15.48 24.44
N LEU A 224 6.96 -16.41 25.00
CA LEU A 224 6.82 -17.75 24.44
C LEU A 224 6.31 -17.70 22.98
N PRO A 225 6.81 -18.54 22.07
CA PRO A 225 6.34 -18.58 20.70
C PRO A 225 4.92 -19.15 20.64
N ARG A 226 3.97 -18.39 20.06
CA ARG A 226 2.58 -18.82 19.89
C ARG A 226 2.43 -20.12 19.10
N LYS A 227 3.32 -20.36 18.12
CA LYS A 227 3.28 -21.52 17.22
C LYS A 227 4.69 -22.08 17.04
N ILE A 228 4.87 -23.39 17.23
CA ILE A 228 6.13 -24.10 16.94
C ILE A 228 5.81 -25.25 15.97
N LEU A 229 6.66 -25.48 14.96
CA LEU A 229 6.55 -26.65 14.07
C LEU A 229 6.64 -27.95 14.89
N ALA A 230 5.80 -28.95 14.59
CA ALA A 230 5.71 -30.18 15.38
C ALA A 230 7.07 -30.87 15.57
N GLU A 231 7.79 -31.07 14.47
CA GLU A 231 9.16 -31.64 14.48
C GLU A 231 10.12 -30.87 15.39
N LYS A 232 10.03 -29.53 15.42
CA LYS A 232 10.91 -28.68 16.24
C LYS A 232 10.50 -28.69 17.71
N TYR A 233 9.20 -28.67 17.98
CA TYR A 233 8.67 -28.78 19.34
C TYR A 233 9.08 -30.12 19.95
N GLU A 234 8.82 -31.22 19.25
CA GLU A 234 9.13 -32.58 19.69
C GLU A 234 10.65 -32.76 19.93
N LYS A 235 11.50 -32.18 19.07
CA LYS A 235 12.95 -32.09 19.30
C LYS A 235 13.32 -31.30 20.57
N ILE A 236 12.70 -30.14 20.83
CA ILE A 236 13.01 -29.33 22.03
C ILE A 236 12.58 -30.07 23.31
N ILE A 237 11.35 -30.61 23.35
CA ILE A 237 10.83 -31.29 24.55
C ILE A 237 11.67 -32.52 24.92
N ALA A 238 12.25 -33.22 23.94
CA ALA A 238 13.15 -34.35 24.19
C ALA A 238 14.44 -33.99 24.97
N TYR A 239 14.82 -32.71 25.09
CA TYR A 239 15.95 -32.24 25.90
C TYR A 239 15.53 -31.68 27.27
N ILE A 240 14.27 -31.87 27.69
CA ILE A 240 13.75 -31.47 29.00
C ILE A 240 13.65 -32.72 29.87
N ASP A 241 14.66 -32.97 30.70
CA ASP A 241 14.75 -34.19 31.53
C ASP A 241 13.78 -34.19 32.73
N ILE A 242 13.23 -33.03 33.11
CA ILE A 242 12.42 -32.84 34.31
C ILE A 242 10.92 -33.03 33.97
N SER A 243 10.30 -34.07 34.52
CA SER A 243 8.90 -34.43 34.21
C SER A 243 7.91 -33.28 34.43
N ASP A 244 8.00 -32.57 35.55
CA ASP A 244 7.11 -31.44 35.86
C ASP A 244 7.20 -30.31 34.81
N GLN A 245 8.38 -30.10 34.23
CA GLN A 245 8.58 -29.13 33.15
C GLN A 245 7.92 -29.62 31.86
N GLN A 246 8.08 -30.91 31.49
CA GLN A 246 7.38 -31.49 30.35
C GLN A 246 5.85 -31.43 30.50
N GLN A 247 5.33 -31.68 31.71
CA GLN A 247 3.90 -31.53 32.02
C GLN A 247 3.42 -30.09 31.85
N LEU A 248 4.22 -29.10 32.26
CA LEU A 248 3.91 -27.69 32.07
C LEU A 248 3.82 -27.32 30.57
N PHE A 249 4.71 -27.84 29.73
CA PHE A 249 4.60 -27.68 28.28
C PHE A 249 3.36 -28.39 27.70
N SER A 250 3.04 -29.59 28.19
CA SER A 250 1.88 -30.37 27.74
C SER A 250 0.53 -29.72 28.13
N LYS A 251 0.50 -29.01 29.26
CA LYS A 251 -0.64 -28.19 29.71
C LYS A 251 -0.91 -26.99 28.78
N TRP A 252 0.15 -26.39 28.24
CA TRP A 252 0.08 -25.11 27.54
C TRP A 252 0.15 -25.20 26.01
N TYR A 253 0.69 -26.27 25.44
CA TYR A 253 0.82 -26.46 23.99
C TYR A 253 0.05 -27.68 23.50
N VAL A 254 -0.79 -27.49 22.49
CA VAL A 254 -1.59 -28.56 21.86
C VAL A 254 -1.19 -28.69 20.38
N LYS A 255 -1.03 -29.92 19.89
CA LYS A 255 -0.74 -30.21 18.49
C LYS A 255 -1.98 -29.98 17.63
N ASP A 256 -1.83 -29.16 16.59
CA ASP A 256 -2.84 -28.86 15.59
C ASP A 256 -2.39 -29.44 14.23
N GLU A 257 -3.11 -30.46 13.78
CA GLU A 257 -2.87 -31.18 12.53
C GLU A 257 -3.57 -30.55 11.31
N ASN A 258 -4.37 -29.48 11.52
CA ASN A 258 -4.94 -28.69 10.42
C ASN A 258 -3.90 -27.79 9.75
N TYR A 259 -2.72 -27.60 10.38
CA TYR A 259 -1.57 -26.98 9.76
C TYR A 259 -0.79 -28.00 8.92
N ASP A 260 -0.40 -27.59 7.72
CA ASP A 260 0.54 -28.31 6.86
C ASP A 260 1.86 -27.51 6.75
N PRO A 261 2.99 -28.02 7.29
CA PRO A 261 3.10 -29.16 8.21
C PRO A 261 2.55 -28.84 9.63
N PRO A 262 2.22 -29.87 10.46
CA PRO A 262 1.60 -29.69 11.78
C PRO A 262 2.40 -28.83 12.77
N LYS A 263 1.68 -28.21 13.71
CA LYS A 263 2.25 -27.25 14.68
C LYS A 263 1.69 -27.45 16.08
N TYR A 264 2.51 -27.22 17.10
CA TYR A 264 2.01 -27.01 18.47
C TYR A 264 1.65 -25.54 18.64
N ILE A 265 0.45 -25.30 19.18
CA ILE A 265 -0.13 -23.99 19.41
C ILE A 265 -0.20 -23.73 20.91
N LEU A 266 0.38 -22.62 21.35
CA LEU A 266 0.27 -22.13 22.71
C LEU A 266 -1.19 -21.72 22.97
N GLN A 267 -1.81 -22.37 23.94
CA GLN A 267 -3.23 -22.21 24.24
C GLN A 267 -3.51 -20.83 24.87
N PRO A 268 -4.70 -20.24 24.64
CA PRO A 268 -5.09 -19.00 25.29
C PRO A 268 -4.98 -19.09 26.82
N ILE A 269 -4.54 -18.02 27.50
CA ILE A 269 -4.26 -18.04 28.96
C ILE A 269 -5.50 -18.51 29.75
N SER A 270 -6.68 -17.99 29.39
CA SER A 270 -7.99 -18.37 29.95
C SER A 270 -8.38 -19.85 29.80
N THR A 271 -7.73 -20.62 28.92
CA THR A 271 -7.97 -22.07 28.77
C THR A 271 -7.59 -22.84 30.04
N ASN A 272 -6.50 -22.41 30.70
CA ASN A 272 -5.98 -23.04 31.93
C ASN A 272 -6.13 -22.14 33.17
N LEU A 273 -6.42 -20.85 32.98
CA LEU A 273 -6.57 -19.83 34.03
C LEU A 273 -7.77 -18.91 33.68
N PRO A 274 -9.03 -19.40 33.74
CA PRO A 274 -10.21 -18.64 33.28
C PRO A 274 -10.32 -17.24 33.89
N GLU A 275 -9.91 -17.08 35.15
CA GLU A 275 -9.93 -15.83 35.90
C GLU A 275 -8.97 -14.76 35.34
N PHE A 276 -8.10 -15.10 34.38
CA PHE A 276 -7.22 -14.12 33.71
C PHE A 276 -8.02 -13.01 33.01
N LEU A 277 -9.22 -13.33 32.48
CA LEU A 277 -10.13 -12.39 31.82
C LEU A 277 -11.27 -11.91 32.73
N GLU A 278 -11.23 -12.24 34.02
CA GLU A 278 -12.22 -11.78 35.01
C GLU A 278 -12.26 -10.25 35.07
N GLN A 279 -13.47 -9.68 35.13
CA GLN A 279 -13.69 -8.23 35.15
C GLN A 279 -14.24 -7.74 36.49
N ASP A 280 -15.00 -8.58 37.19
CA ASP A 280 -15.68 -8.21 38.44
C ASP A 280 -14.78 -8.43 39.67
N ASP A 281 -13.99 -9.51 39.69
CA ASP A 281 -13.07 -9.84 40.78
C ASP A 281 -11.60 -9.56 40.42
N LYS A 282 -11.15 -8.36 40.77
CA LYS A 282 -9.78 -7.89 40.50
C LYS A 282 -8.68 -8.66 41.24
N GLU A 283 -8.97 -9.25 42.41
CA GLU A 283 -7.94 -9.99 43.15
C GLU A 283 -7.77 -11.41 42.58
N LYS A 284 -8.84 -12.08 42.14
CA LYS A 284 -8.74 -13.30 41.33
C LYS A 284 -7.98 -13.03 40.02
N GLN A 285 -8.34 -11.97 39.30
CA GLN A 285 -7.67 -11.61 38.04
C GLN A 285 -6.15 -11.38 38.25
N LYS A 286 -5.78 -10.65 39.29
CA LYS A 286 -4.38 -10.39 39.68
C LYS A 286 -3.64 -11.66 40.09
N ALA A 287 -4.28 -12.58 40.82
CA ALA A 287 -3.71 -13.87 41.16
C ALA A 287 -3.48 -14.76 39.91
N ALA A 288 -4.45 -14.82 38.99
CA ALA A 288 -4.33 -15.55 37.73
C ALA A 288 -3.23 -14.97 36.82
N ARG A 289 -3.17 -13.63 36.68
CA ARG A 289 -2.07 -12.95 35.95
C ARG A 289 -0.71 -13.24 36.57
N LYS A 290 -0.58 -13.21 37.91
CA LYS A 290 0.67 -13.57 38.61
C LYS A 290 1.09 -15.01 38.29
N LYS A 291 0.17 -15.97 38.44
CA LYS A 291 0.43 -17.39 38.16
C LYS A 291 0.83 -17.64 36.70
N TRP A 292 0.18 -16.97 35.74
CA TRP A 292 0.59 -17.01 34.33
C TRP A 292 2.05 -16.54 34.17
N TRP A 293 2.43 -15.41 34.77
CA TRP A 293 3.79 -14.90 34.64
C TRP A 293 4.85 -15.83 35.24
N GLU A 294 4.56 -16.47 36.38
CA GLU A 294 5.44 -17.46 37.02
C GLU A 294 5.61 -18.72 36.15
N GLU A 295 4.52 -19.27 35.63
CA GLU A 295 4.56 -20.42 34.71
C GLU A 295 5.23 -20.07 33.37
N SER A 296 5.00 -18.86 32.84
CA SER A 296 5.54 -18.41 31.55
C SER A 296 7.04 -18.10 31.59
N ASP A 297 7.58 -17.49 32.65
CA ASP A 297 9.03 -17.25 32.77
C ASP A 297 9.79 -18.58 32.96
N THR A 298 9.20 -19.51 33.74
CA THR A 298 9.70 -20.87 33.90
C THR A 298 9.75 -21.62 32.56
N MET A 299 8.64 -21.65 31.81
CA MET A 299 8.60 -22.27 30.48
C MET A 299 9.60 -21.61 29.53
N LEU A 300 9.74 -20.28 29.54
CA LEU A 300 10.64 -19.59 28.61
C LEU A 300 12.11 -19.96 28.85
N ASP A 301 12.57 -19.93 30.10
CA ASP A 301 13.97 -20.25 30.40
C ASP A 301 14.29 -21.73 30.11
N VAL A 302 13.34 -22.65 30.36
CA VAL A 302 13.48 -24.06 29.96
C VAL A 302 13.48 -24.22 28.43
N LEU A 303 12.55 -23.55 27.73
CA LEU A 303 12.44 -23.59 26.26
C LEU A 303 13.76 -23.14 25.60
N VAL A 304 14.32 -22.01 26.04
CA VAL A 304 15.58 -21.48 25.51
C VAL A 304 16.73 -22.45 25.80
N THR A 305 16.84 -22.95 27.03
CA THR A 305 17.92 -23.87 27.43
C THR A 305 17.87 -25.19 26.66
N ALA A 306 16.68 -25.73 26.42
CA ALA A 306 16.51 -26.94 25.62
C ALA A 306 16.72 -26.67 24.12
N ALA A 307 16.24 -25.54 23.59
CA ALA A 307 16.44 -25.16 22.19
C ALA A 307 17.90 -24.90 21.83
N GLU A 308 18.71 -24.31 22.73
CA GLU A 308 20.16 -24.14 22.54
C GLU A 308 20.91 -25.47 22.41
N LYS A 309 20.34 -26.60 22.88
CA LYS A 309 20.87 -27.96 22.69
C LYS A 309 20.26 -28.67 21.47
N ALA A 310 18.97 -28.44 21.20
CA ALA A 310 18.17 -29.21 20.24
C ALA A 310 18.15 -28.64 18.81
N LEU A 311 18.40 -27.34 18.63
CA LEU A 311 18.24 -26.62 17.36
C LEU A 311 19.53 -25.93 16.90
N PRO A 312 19.66 -25.59 15.60
CA PRO A 312 20.73 -24.72 15.11
C PRO A 312 20.73 -23.36 15.84
N GLN A 313 21.93 -22.80 16.04
CA GLN A 313 22.15 -21.55 16.79
C GLN A 313 21.22 -20.40 16.36
N GLU A 314 21.05 -20.20 15.04
CA GLU A 314 20.17 -19.17 14.45
C GLU A 314 18.67 -19.36 14.77
N GLU A 315 18.24 -20.59 15.04
CA GLU A 315 16.86 -20.87 15.41
C GLU A 315 16.64 -20.76 16.91
N ALA A 316 17.57 -21.28 17.72
CA ALA A 316 17.56 -21.13 19.17
C ALA A 316 17.63 -19.63 19.57
N TYR A 317 18.44 -18.83 18.88
CA TYR A 317 18.56 -17.39 19.12
C TYR A 317 17.22 -16.65 18.98
N LYS A 318 16.37 -17.03 18.02
CA LYS A 318 15.04 -16.42 17.81
C LYS A 318 14.07 -16.66 18.97
N LEU A 319 14.27 -17.71 19.76
CA LEU A 319 13.47 -18.00 20.96
C LEU A 319 13.97 -17.24 22.21
N LYS A 320 15.20 -16.71 22.15
CA LYS A 320 15.90 -16.06 23.27
C LYS A 320 15.67 -14.55 23.36
N VAL A 321 15.38 -13.91 22.23
CA VAL A 321 15.31 -12.45 22.10
C VAL A 321 13.96 -11.86 22.54
N SER A 322 13.94 -10.56 22.84
CA SER A 322 12.71 -9.85 23.20
C SER A 322 11.83 -9.54 21.98
N VAL A 323 10.55 -9.24 22.24
CA VAL A 323 9.62 -8.71 21.23
C VAL A 323 10.19 -7.43 20.61
N THR A 324 10.69 -6.50 21.44
CA THR A 324 11.30 -5.25 20.98
C THR A 324 12.60 -5.48 20.19
N HIS A 325 13.42 -6.48 20.54
CA HIS A 325 14.56 -6.87 19.71
C HIS A 325 14.11 -7.36 18.32
N THR A 326 13.04 -8.16 18.26
CA THR A 326 12.47 -8.66 17.00
C THR A 326 11.86 -7.53 16.16
N GLU A 327 11.14 -6.60 16.79
CA GLU A 327 10.60 -5.36 16.18
C GLU A 327 11.74 -4.51 15.58
N VAL A 328 12.83 -4.29 16.32
CA VAL A 328 14.00 -3.53 15.85
C VAL A 328 14.70 -4.22 14.68
N MET A 329 14.99 -5.51 14.77
CA MET A 329 15.71 -6.22 13.70
C MET A 329 14.85 -6.33 12.42
N SER A 330 13.54 -6.46 12.55
CA SER A 330 12.60 -6.38 11.43
C SER A 330 12.53 -4.96 10.85
N GLY A 331 12.57 -3.92 11.70
CA GLY A 331 12.64 -2.51 11.27
C GLY A 331 13.88 -2.23 10.43
N LEU A 332 15.03 -2.73 10.88
CA LEU A 332 16.33 -2.65 10.21
C LEU A 332 16.48 -3.56 8.99
N SER A 333 15.45 -4.31 8.61
CA SER A 333 15.45 -5.14 7.39
C SER A 333 15.09 -4.34 6.12
N SER A 334 14.72 -3.07 6.25
CA SER A 334 14.36 -2.20 5.12
C SER A 334 15.57 -1.72 4.31
N GLN A 335 15.45 -1.64 2.98
CA GLN A 335 16.38 -0.88 2.13
C GLN A 335 16.29 0.63 2.45
N ASP A 336 17.37 1.39 2.24
CA ASP A 336 17.47 2.84 2.53
C ASP A 336 17.20 3.23 4.00
N LEU A 337 17.82 2.52 4.96
CA LEU A 337 17.67 2.77 6.40
C LEU A 337 17.83 4.25 6.78
N GLY A 338 18.80 4.96 6.20
CA GLY A 338 19.04 6.39 6.44
C GLY A 338 17.87 7.32 6.08
N LYS A 339 16.95 6.88 5.21
CA LYS A 339 15.73 7.63 4.86
C LYS A 339 14.48 7.15 5.61
N LYS A 340 14.54 5.99 6.26
CA LYS A 340 13.35 5.26 6.73
C LYS A 340 13.30 5.00 8.24
N CYS A 341 14.46 4.94 8.90
CA CYS A 341 14.60 4.53 10.29
C CYS A 341 15.20 5.64 11.15
N LEU A 342 14.62 5.88 12.33
CA LEU A 342 15.11 6.80 13.35
C LEU A 342 15.24 6.08 14.69
N TRP A 343 16.37 6.22 15.39
CA TRP A 343 16.56 5.76 16.77
C TRP A 343 16.66 6.95 17.71
N LEU A 344 15.79 6.96 18.72
CA LEU A 344 15.87 7.84 19.89
C LEU A 344 16.47 7.05 21.06
N LYS A 345 17.60 7.53 21.58
CA LYS A 345 18.41 6.86 22.61
C LYS A 345 18.54 7.76 23.84
N ARG A 346 17.67 7.56 24.84
CA ARG A 346 17.91 8.11 26.19
C ARG A 346 19.03 7.33 26.88
N ASN A 347 19.87 8.04 27.60
CA ASN A 347 20.84 7.54 28.55
C ASN A 347 20.56 8.11 29.95
N ILE A 348 20.16 7.26 30.89
CA ILE A 348 20.12 7.66 32.30
C ILE A 348 21.54 7.43 32.84
N THR A 349 22.19 8.49 33.30
CA THR A 349 23.64 8.51 33.54
C THR A 349 24.10 7.63 34.70
N ASP A 350 23.27 7.54 35.73
CA ASP A 350 23.54 6.98 37.06
C ASP A 350 22.63 5.77 37.39
N ILE A 351 21.97 5.21 36.38
CA ILE A 351 21.00 4.10 36.55
C ILE A 351 21.63 2.80 37.08
N GLU A 352 22.89 2.54 36.75
CA GLU A 352 23.62 1.34 37.21
C GLU A 352 24.11 1.47 38.66
N GLU A 353 24.08 2.68 39.24
CA GLU A 353 24.43 2.94 40.64
C GLU A 353 23.24 2.78 41.59
N GLN A 354 22.03 2.66 41.02
CA GLN A 354 20.78 2.59 41.78
C GLN A 354 20.54 1.21 42.38
N LYS A 355 19.99 1.18 43.60
CA LYS A 355 19.61 -0.08 44.27
C LYS A 355 18.42 -0.74 43.57
N PRO A 356 18.42 -2.08 43.39
CA PRO A 356 17.27 -2.82 42.87
C PRO A 356 15.97 -2.47 43.59
N SER A 357 14.97 -2.07 42.81
CA SER A 357 13.66 -1.67 43.29
C SER A 357 12.62 -1.89 42.21
N TYR A 358 11.33 -1.94 42.58
CA TYR A 358 10.25 -2.02 41.61
C TYR A 358 10.32 -0.89 40.56
N GLN A 359 10.63 0.34 40.97
CA GLN A 359 10.75 1.47 40.05
C GLN A 359 11.96 1.31 39.11
N LEU A 360 13.12 0.89 39.62
CA LEU A 360 14.30 0.64 38.78
C LEU A 360 14.03 -0.46 37.73
N SER A 361 13.31 -1.52 38.11
CA SER A 361 12.98 -2.63 37.20
C SER A 361 12.08 -2.23 36.01
N ARG A 362 11.41 -1.07 36.10
CA ARG A 362 10.64 -0.48 34.99
C ARG A 362 11.54 0.16 33.92
N PHE A 363 12.81 0.46 34.24
CA PHE A 363 13.75 1.14 33.36
C PHE A 363 14.95 0.29 32.94
N ILE A 364 15.38 -0.68 33.75
CA ILE A 364 16.48 -1.59 33.46
C ILE A 364 16.15 -3.00 33.95
N GLU A 365 16.83 -4.02 33.41
CA GLU A 365 16.74 -5.36 33.98
C GLU A 365 17.62 -5.46 35.24
N CYS A 366 16.97 -5.60 36.40
CA CYS A 366 17.61 -5.75 37.71
C CYS A 366 16.90 -6.77 38.63
N ASN A 367 15.97 -7.56 38.08
CA ASN A 367 15.22 -8.58 38.81
C ASN A 367 15.70 -9.99 38.44
N GLY A 368 15.79 -10.88 39.44
CA GLY A 368 16.21 -12.27 39.27
C GLY A 368 17.72 -12.49 39.45
N PRO A 369 18.23 -13.70 39.15
CA PRO A 369 19.64 -14.04 39.36
C PRO A 369 20.60 -13.20 38.50
N ASP A 370 21.74 -12.82 39.06
CA ASP A 370 22.75 -11.97 38.40
C ASP A 370 23.18 -12.49 37.02
N GLU A 371 23.28 -13.82 36.86
CA GLU A 371 23.63 -14.44 35.57
C GLU A 371 22.53 -14.22 34.51
N LYS A 372 21.25 -14.32 34.88
CA LYS A 372 20.11 -14.06 34.00
C LYS A 372 20.07 -12.58 33.62
N VAL A 373 20.25 -11.68 34.59
CA VAL A 373 20.34 -10.23 34.37
C VAL A 373 21.50 -9.89 33.41
N LYS A 374 22.70 -10.42 33.67
CA LYS A 374 23.90 -10.19 32.84
C LYS A 374 23.69 -10.66 31.40
N LYS A 375 23.13 -11.87 31.19
CA LYS A 375 22.81 -12.39 29.85
C LYS A 375 21.84 -11.48 29.09
N VAL A 376 20.82 -10.94 29.75
CA VAL A 376 19.85 -10.03 29.11
C VAL A 376 20.46 -8.65 28.81
N LYS A 377 21.33 -8.12 29.70
CA LYS A 377 22.09 -6.90 29.42
C LYS A 377 23.02 -7.05 28.20
N THR A 378 23.69 -8.20 28.04
CA THR A 378 24.48 -8.49 26.82
C THR A 378 23.62 -8.43 25.56
N LEU A 379 22.44 -9.07 25.55
CA LEU A 379 21.52 -9.04 24.39
C LEU A 379 21.04 -7.61 24.04
N LEU A 380 20.96 -6.70 25.02
CA LEU A 380 20.64 -5.29 24.80
C LEU A 380 21.81 -4.53 24.17
N GLU A 381 23.03 -4.74 24.65
CA GLU A 381 24.21 -4.09 24.07
C GLU A 381 24.53 -4.62 22.66
N ASP A 382 24.31 -5.91 22.39
CA ASP A 382 24.39 -6.48 21.04
C ASP A 382 23.40 -5.79 20.08
N LEU A 383 22.14 -5.61 20.52
CA LEU A 383 21.10 -4.93 19.75
C LEU A 383 21.41 -3.45 19.49
N LYS A 384 21.93 -2.74 20.50
CA LYS A 384 22.43 -1.36 20.36
C LYS A 384 23.61 -1.30 19.38
N GLY A 385 24.52 -2.26 19.46
CA GLY A 385 25.64 -2.40 18.53
C GLY A 385 25.17 -2.57 17.09
N ASP A 386 24.16 -3.40 16.85
CA ASP A 386 23.57 -3.59 15.52
C ASP A 386 22.83 -2.35 14.99
N LEU A 387 22.12 -1.61 15.85
CA LEU A 387 21.57 -0.30 15.51
C LEU A 387 22.68 0.69 15.11
N THR A 388 23.75 0.81 15.89
CA THR A 388 24.89 1.70 15.60
C THR A 388 25.66 1.31 14.34
N LYS A 389 25.75 0.02 14.00
CA LYS A 389 26.38 -0.46 12.75
C LYS A 389 25.52 -0.18 11.51
N LYS A 390 24.19 -0.24 11.62
CA LYS A 390 23.25 -0.21 10.48
C LYS A 390 22.64 1.17 10.20
N LEU A 391 22.49 2.02 11.21
CA LEU A 391 21.92 3.37 11.05
C LEU A 391 23.03 4.41 10.84
N PRO A 392 22.82 5.41 9.95
CA PRO A 392 23.65 6.60 9.90
C PRO A 392 23.64 7.36 11.22
N ALA A 393 24.77 7.99 11.59
CA ALA A 393 24.92 8.67 12.87
C ALA A 393 23.90 9.79 13.07
N GLU A 394 23.54 10.50 11.99
CA GLU A 394 22.52 11.55 11.98
C GLU A 394 21.07 11.05 12.19
N ASN A 395 20.86 9.73 12.23
CA ASN A 395 19.60 9.07 12.57
C ASN A 395 19.62 8.41 13.96
N ILE A 396 20.65 8.68 14.78
CA ILE A 396 20.78 8.21 16.16
C ILE A 396 20.79 9.41 17.10
N LEU A 397 19.61 9.82 17.58
CA LEU A 397 19.47 10.98 18.46
C LEU A 397 19.68 10.54 19.92
N SER A 398 20.76 10.99 20.54
CA SER A 398 21.19 10.56 21.88
C SER A 398 21.06 11.67 22.92
N TYR A 399 20.57 11.33 24.11
CA TYR A 399 20.27 12.27 25.20
C TYR A 399 20.73 11.72 26.54
N ASN A 400 21.27 12.57 27.41
CA ASN A 400 21.58 12.22 28.80
C ASN A 400 20.54 12.86 29.75
N VAL A 401 20.25 12.18 30.85
CA VAL A 401 19.35 12.65 31.92
C VAL A 401 19.69 11.92 33.24
N SER A 402 19.48 12.56 34.39
CA SER A 402 19.70 11.96 35.71
C SER A 402 18.59 10.96 36.10
N TRP A 403 18.88 10.06 37.04
CA TRP A 403 17.86 9.30 37.77
C TRP A 403 17.28 10.13 38.91
N GLN A 404 16.00 9.91 39.22
CA GLN A 404 15.32 10.45 40.40
C GLN A 404 14.60 9.29 41.11
N GLU A 405 14.14 9.48 42.35
CA GLU A 405 13.63 8.41 43.24
C GLU A 405 12.66 7.41 42.55
N LYS A 406 11.85 7.88 41.59
CA LYS A 406 10.82 7.09 40.87
C LYS A 406 11.13 6.90 39.37
N GLY A 407 12.35 7.20 38.94
CA GLY A 407 12.78 7.23 37.54
C GLY A 407 12.53 8.60 36.91
N LEU A 408 12.10 8.64 35.65
CA LEU A 408 11.70 9.89 34.99
C LEU A 408 10.42 10.47 35.62
N ASP A 409 10.45 11.78 35.85
CA ASP A 409 9.35 12.57 36.40
C ASP A 409 9.25 13.91 35.65
N PRO A 410 8.26 14.10 34.76
CA PRO A 410 8.10 15.32 33.97
C PRO A 410 7.83 16.60 34.77
N SER A 411 7.56 16.52 36.08
CA SER A 411 7.41 17.72 36.94
C SER A 411 8.75 18.36 37.30
N ILE A 412 9.85 17.61 37.17
CA ILE A 412 11.21 18.09 37.40
C ILE A 412 11.71 18.80 36.14
N LYS A 413 12.27 20.01 36.30
CA LYS A 413 12.69 20.85 35.18
C LYS A 413 13.66 20.14 34.22
N GLU A 414 14.71 19.49 34.74
CA GLU A 414 15.67 18.74 33.90
C GLU A 414 14.97 17.73 32.99
N HIS A 415 14.00 16.99 33.55
CA HIS A 415 13.24 15.99 32.81
C HIS A 415 12.28 16.60 31.79
N SER A 416 11.61 17.72 32.11
CA SER A 416 10.79 18.43 31.12
C SER A 416 11.65 18.99 29.99
N ASP A 417 12.76 19.67 30.31
CA ASP A 417 13.71 20.21 29.34
C ASP A 417 14.26 19.08 28.43
N TYR A 418 14.55 17.90 29.00
CA TYR A 418 14.91 16.69 28.26
C TYR A 418 13.78 16.20 27.33
N LEU A 419 12.54 16.06 27.84
CA LEU A 419 11.39 15.57 27.09
C LEU A 419 11.01 16.51 25.93
N ASP A 420 11.09 17.81 26.15
CA ASP A 420 10.81 18.82 25.15
C ASP A 420 11.93 18.80 24.07
N LYS A 421 13.20 18.67 24.49
CA LYS A 421 14.34 18.54 23.56
C LYS A 421 14.26 17.29 22.67
N ILE A 422 14.01 16.10 23.23
CA ILE A 422 13.93 14.85 22.45
C ILE A 422 12.74 14.87 21.49
N THR A 423 11.61 15.48 21.88
CA THR A 423 10.43 15.58 21.02
C THR A 423 10.62 16.61 19.90
N ASP A 424 11.12 17.81 20.17
CA ASP A 424 11.40 18.82 19.14
C ASP A 424 12.50 18.38 18.14
N ASP A 425 13.56 17.74 18.62
CA ASP A 425 14.62 17.20 17.75
C ASP A 425 14.10 16.04 16.89
N SER A 426 13.28 15.15 17.46
CA SER A 426 12.65 14.06 16.70
C SER A 426 11.65 14.58 15.65
N GLU A 427 10.88 15.63 15.97
CA GLU A 427 9.97 16.30 15.04
C GLU A 427 10.76 16.89 13.86
N ARG A 428 11.84 17.62 14.15
CA ARG A 428 12.71 18.24 13.15
C ARG A 428 13.35 17.18 12.24
N LYS A 429 13.84 16.08 12.81
CA LYS A 429 14.47 14.99 12.05
C LYS A 429 13.45 14.24 11.20
N LEU A 430 12.26 13.94 11.73
CA LEU A 430 11.20 13.29 10.95
C LEU A 430 10.72 14.20 9.81
N LYS A 431 10.57 15.51 10.03
CA LYS A 431 10.26 16.48 8.97
C LYS A 431 11.32 16.47 7.86
N GLN A 432 12.61 16.46 8.20
CA GLN A 432 13.70 16.34 7.22
C GLN A 432 13.57 15.08 6.35
N LEU A 433 13.38 13.91 6.98
CA LEU A 433 13.22 12.63 6.25
C LEU A 433 11.98 12.65 5.33
N ILE A 434 10.89 13.27 5.79
CA ILE A 434 9.64 13.45 5.02
C ILE A 434 9.86 14.40 3.83
N ASP A 435 10.56 15.52 4.02
CA ASP A 435 10.82 16.48 2.94
C ASP A 435 11.73 15.91 1.84
N ASP A 436 12.72 15.10 2.19
CA ASP A 436 13.55 14.36 1.20
C ASP A 436 12.70 13.44 0.31
N ILE A 437 11.70 12.80 0.91
CA ILE A 437 10.77 11.88 0.24
C ILE A 437 9.77 12.64 -0.64
N ILE A 438 9.27 13.78 -0.16
CA ILE A 438 8.41 14.68 -0.93
C ILE A 438 9.17 15.32 -2.10
N ALA A 439 10.44 15.69 -1.90
CA ALA A 439 11.31 16.17 -2.97
C ALA A 439 11.62 15.07 -4.01
N ALA A 440 11.79 13.82 -3.57
CA ALA A 440 11.93 12.68 -4.47
C ALA A 440 10.62 12.38 -5.23
N ASP A 441 9.45 12.51 -4.59
CA ASP A 441 8.15 12.34 -5.24
C ASP A 441 7.88 13.42 -6.29
N LYS A 442 8.14 14.70 -5.97
CA LYS A 442 8.02 15.83 -6.91
C LYS A 442 8.94 15.70 -8.14
N LYS A 443 10.09 15.00 -8.01
CA LYS A 443 10.99 14.70 -9.13
C LYS A 443 10.49 13.57 -10.03
N LYS A 444 9.58 12.71 -9.56
CA LYS A 444 8.90 11.74 -10.43
C LYS A 444 7.85 12.50 -11.24
N LYS A 445 7.95 12.46 -12.57
CA LYS A 445 6.79 12.79 -13.42
C LYS A 445 5.69 11.78 -13.08
N SER A 446 4.62 12.23 -12.41
CA SER A 446 3.42 11.39 -12.23
C SER A 446 2.86 11.07 -13.61
N ASP A 447 2.56 9.81 -13.79
CA ASP A 447 1.95 9.25 -14.99
C ASP A 447 0.66 8.60 -14.50
N PRO A 448 -0.49 9.28 -14.62
CA PRO A 448 -1.76 8.82 -14.03
C PRO A 448 -2.26 7.49 -14.60
N VAL A 449 -1.70 7.02 -15.72
CA VAL A 449 -1.95 5.69 -16.28
C VAL A 449 -1.06 4.68 -15.57
N LYS A 450 0.25 4.95 -15.45
CA LYS A 450 1.20 4.11 -14.72
C LYS A 450 0.88 3.99 -13.22
N ASP A 451 0.38 5.06 -12.60
CA ASP A 451 -0.01 5.09 -11.18
C ASP A 451 -1.21 4.16 -10.94
N GLU A 452 -2.23 4.21 -11.80
CA GLU A 452 -3.36 3.27 -11.82
C GLU A 452 -2.89 1.82 -12.02
N ILE A 453 -2.02 1.55 -13.00
CA ILE A 453 -1.51 0.20 -13.27
C ILE A 453 -0.77 -0.37 -12.05
N ARG A 454 0.09 0.43 -11.38
CA ARG A 454 0.80 -0.03 -10.18
C ARG A 454 -0.13 -0.45 -9.05
N GLN A 455 -1.28 0.22 -8.87
CA GLN A 455 -2.26 -0.17 -7.84
C GLN A 455 -2.81 -1.58 -8.09
N HIS A 456 -3.23 -1.88 -9.33
CA HIS A 456 -3.71 -3.22 -9.69
C HIS A 456 -2.62 -4.29 -9.59
N LEU A 457 -1.37 -3.99 -9.98
CA LEU A 457 -0.25 -4.94 -9.85
C LEU A 457 0.10 -5.23 -8.38
N LEU A 458 0.09 -4.22 -7.50
CA LEU A 458 0.34 -4.40 -6.07
C LEU A 458 -0.78 -5.20 -5.38
N PHE A 459 -2.03 -4.98 -5.79
CA PHE A 459 -3.16 -5.80 -5.35
C PHE A 459 -3.00 -7.25 -5.82
N CYS A 460 -2.64 -7.46 -7.09
CA CYS A 460 -2.36 -8.78 -7.67
C CYS A 460 -1.28 -9.54 -6.88
N GLN A 461 -0.13 -8.92 -6.62
CA GLN A 461 0.95 -9.54 -5.84
C GLN A 461 0.50 -9.96 -4.45
N THR A 462 -0.32 -9.14 -3.79
CA THR A 462 -0.88 -9.43 -2.47
C THR A 462 -1.83 -10.64 -2.51
N LYS A 463 -2.52 -10.89 -3.62
CA LYS A 463 -3.39 -12.07 -3.82
C LYS A 463 -2.63 -13.34 -4.22
N CYS A 464 -1.44 -13.21 -4.81
CA CYS A 464 -0.60 -14.35 -5.17
C CYS A 464 0.14 -14.99 -3.98
N ALA A 465 0.36 -14.25 -2.89
CA ALA A 465 1.21 -14.69 -1.77
C ALA A 465 0.65 -15.93 -1.03
N ASP A 466 -0.66 -15.97 -0.80
CA ASP A 466 -1.35 -17.02 -0.04
C ASP A 466 -2.08 -18.05 -0.94
N PHE A 467 -1.81 -18.05 -2.25
CA PHE A 467 -2.52 -18.91 -3.19
C PHE A 467 -1.99 -20.36 -3.17
N LYS A 468 -2.90 -21.33 -3.11
CA LYS A 468 -2.63 -22.77 -3.18
C LYS A 468 -3.68 -23.49 -4.03
N GLY A 469 -3.28 -24.52 -4.77
CA GLY A 469 -4.18 -25.41 -5.52
C GLY A 469 -4.65 -24.87 -6.88
N LYS A 470 -5.69 -25.50 -7.42
CA LYS A 470 -6.36 -25.17 -8.71
C LYS A 470 -5.50 -25.43 -9.96
N GLU A 471 -4.61 -26.40 -9.89
CA GLU A 471 -3.69 -26.83 -10.96
C GLU A 471 -4.43 -27.12 -12.26
N ASP A 472 -5.50 -27.93 -12.23
CA ASP A 472 -6.33 -28.25 -13.41
C ASP A 472 -6.94 -26.99 -14.07
N THR A 473 -7.36 -26.02 -13.24
CA THR A 473 -7.94 -24.76 -13.72
C THR A 473 -6.87 -23.86 -14.33
N LEU A 474 -5.68 -23.82 -13.74
CA LEU A 474 -4.53 -23.10 -14.29
C LEU A 474 -4.09 -23.71 -15.63
N GLU A 475 -4.08 -25.04 -15.77
CA GLU A 475 -3.71 -25.71 -17.02
C GLU A 475 -4.76 -25.53 -18.13
N ALA A 476 -6.05 -25.54 -17.78
CA ALA A 476 -7.11 -25.18 -18.71
C ALA A 476 -6.98 -23.74 -19.24
N VAL A 477 -6.61 -22.79 -18.37
CA VAL A 477 -6.33 -21.39 -18.73
C VAL A 477 -5.06 -21.28 -19.59
N HIS A 478 -3.98 -21.98 -19.22
CA HIS A 478 -2.74 -22.06 -19.98
C HIS A 478 -2.97 -22.57 -21.41
N THR A 479 -3.75 -23.64 -21.54
CA THR A 479 -4.19 -24.21 -22.82
C THR A 479 -5.00 -23.19 -23.64
N TYR A 480 -5.97 -22.50 -23.02
CA TYR A 480 -6.72 -21.42 -23.68
C TYR A 480 -5.80 -20.30 -24.19
N LEU A 481 -4.86 -19.82 -23.37
CA LEU A 481 -3.95 -18.74 -23.73
C LEU A 481 -3.04 -19.09 -24.92
N LYS A 482 -2.66 -20.37 -25.07
CA LYS A 482 -1.85 -20.87 -26.19
C LYS A 482 -2.65 -21.32 -27.43
N SER A 483 -3.97 -21.50 -27.29
CA SER A 483 -4.87 -21.85 -28.40
C SER A 483 -5.17 -20.67 -29.34
N ASP A 484 -5.65 -20.95 -30.55
CA ASP A 484 -6.11 -19.95 -31.53
C ASP A 484 -7.49 -19.33 -31.21
N LYS A 485 -8.14 -19.77 -30.13
CA LYS A 485 -9.47 -19.30 -29.68
C LYS A 485 -9.53 -17.78 -29.59
N LYS A 486 -10.62 -17.22 -30.11
CA LYS A 486 -10.86 -15.78 -30.33
C LYS A 486 -11.93 -15.18 -29.40
N HIS A 487 -12.58 -16.00 -28.59
CA HIS A 487 -13.62 -15.58 -27.65
C HIS A 487 -13.03 -15.39 -26.24
N PRO A 488 -13.54 -14.44 -25.44
CA PRO A 488 -13.15 -14.30 -24.03
C PRO A 488 -13.38 -15.60 -23.23
N LEU A 489 -12.52 -15.85 -22.25
CA LEU A 489 -12.71 -16.91 -21.25
C LEU A 489 -13.40 -16.32 -20.01
N VAL A 490 -14.47 -16.97 -19.54
CA VAL A 490 -15.23 -16.56 -18.36
C VAL A 490 -14.93 -17.50 -17.19
N ILE A 491 -14.50 -16.94 -16.05
CA ILE A 491 -14.31 -17.65 -14.78
C ILE A 491 -15.45 -17.25 -13.84
N HIS A 492 -16.40 -18.15 -13.63
CA HIS A 492 -17.57 -17.91 -12.78
C HIS A 492 -17.57 -18.85 -11.56
N GLY A 493 -18.48 -18.59 -10.62
CA GLY A 493 -18.62 -19.35 -9.38
C GLY A 493 -19.17 -18.47 -8.24
N GLU A 494 -19.52 -19.08 -7.12
CA GLU A 494 -20.07 -18.41 -5.94
C GLU A 494 -19.10 -17.37 -5.33
N SER A 495 -19.63 -16.47 -4.48
CA SER A 495 -18.78 -15.55 -3.70
C SER A 495 -17.85 -16.31 -2.76
N GLY A 496 -16.64 -15.79 -2.52
CA GLY A 496 -15.64 -16.44 -1.65
C GLY A 496 -14.90 -17.65 -2.23
N SER A 497 -15.33 -18.22 -3.36
CA SER A 497 -14.73 -19.40 -4.03
C SER A 497 -13.28 -19.25 -4.55
N GLY A 498 -12.64 -18.10 -4.34
CA GLY A 498 -11.23 -17.85 -4.67
C GLY A 498 -10.96 -17.22 -6.05
N LYS A 499 -12.00 -16.87 -6.83
CA LYS A 499 -11.87 -16.28 -8.19
C LYS A 499 -10.81 -15.17 -8.30
N THR A 500 -10.87 -14.14 -7.45
CA THR A 500 -9.91 -13.03 -7.46
C THR A 500 -8.45 -13.47 -7.25
N SER A 501 -8.22 -14.48 -6.40
CA SER A 501 -6.87 -15.02 -6.17
C SER A 501 -6.40 -15.89 -7.34
N LEU A 502 -7.31 -16.63 -7.97
CA LEU A 502 -7.04 -17.37 -9.22
C LEU A 502 -6.71 -16.40 -10.37
N MET A 503 -7.48 -15.33 -10.55
CA MET A 503 -7.22 -14.28 -11.56
C MET A 503 -5.85 -13.62 -11.38
N ALA A 504 -5.47 -13.36 -10.12
CA ALA A 504 -4.13 -12.86 -9.80
C ALA A 504 -3.02 -13.88 -10.11
N MET A 505 -3.22 -15.16 -9.78
CA MET A 505 -2.24 -16.21 -10.07
C MET A 505 -2.10 -16.44 -11.59
N ILE A 506 -3.20 -16.42 -12.34
CA ILE A 506 -3.20 -16.46 -13.82
C ILE A 506 -2.37 -15.32 -14.38
N ALA A 507 -2.53 -14.09 -13.88
CA ALA A 507 -1.75 -12.95 -14.34
C ALA A 507 -0.24 -13.14 -14.12
N LYS A 508 0.16 -13.66 -12.95
CA LYS A 508 1.56 -13.96 -12.64
C LYS A 508 2.11 -15.08 -13.53
N LYS A 509 1.39 -16.21 -13.61
CA LYS A 509 1.74 -17.37 -14.44
C LYS A 509 1.78 -17.04 -15.93
N ALA A 510 0.95 -16.11 -16.42
CA ALA A 510 0.96 -15.67 -17.80
C ALA A 510 2.29 -15.00 -18.22
N ASN A 511 3.01 -14.33 -17.30
CA ASN A 511 4.37 -13.89 -17.62
C ASN A 511 5.33 -15.09 -17.75
N GLU A 512 5.20 -16.12 -16.91
CA GLU A 512 6.04 -17.31 -16.92
C GLU A 512 5.80 -18.18 -18.18
N TRP A 513 4.54 -18.46 -18.51
CA TRP A 513 4.12 -19.33 -19.63
C TRP A 513 4.53 -18.84 -21.04
N PHE A 514 4.95 -17.59 -21.15
CA PHE A 514 5.37 -16.92 -22.39
C PHE A 514 6.79 -16.31 -22.28
N ASP A 515 7.64 -16.81 -21.38
CA ASP A 515 9.04 -16.37 -21.19
C ASP A 515 9.20 -14.85 -20.97
N GLY A 516 8.27 -14.22 -20.26
CA GLY A 516 8.23 -12.77 -20.03
C GLY A 516 7.79 -11.93 -21.23
N LYS A 517 7.41 -12.54 -22.36
CA LYS A 517 7.03 -11.84 -23.60
C LYS A 517 5.57 -11.36 -23.61
N ALA A 518 4.71 -11.95 -22.79
CA ALA A 518 3.30 -11.56 -22.70
C ALA A 518 3.13 -10.20 -22.00
N THR A 519 2.37 -9.30 -22.62
CA THR A 519 1.91 -8.04 -22.01
C THR A 519 0.64 -8.34 -21.22
N VAL A 520 0.70 -8.24 -19.88
CA VAL A 520 -0.43 -8.58 -18.99
C VAL A 520 -1.11 -7.29 -18.50
N VAL A 521 -2.40 -7.14 -18.82
CA VAL A 521 -3.23 -5.99 -18.45
C VAL A 521 -4.31 -6.47 -17.49
N ILE A 522 -4.04 -6.37 -16.17
CA ILE A 522 -5.01 -6.73 -15.13
C ILE A 522 -5.73 -5.51 -14.55
N ARG A 523 -7.03 -5.66 -14.26
CA ARG A 523 -7.85 -4.76 -13.45
C ARG A 523 -8.74 -5.55 -12.49
N PHE A 524 -8.75 -5.14 -11.22
CA PHE A 524 -9.70 -5.61 -10.21
C PHE A 524 -10.79 -4.54 -10.09
N LEU A 525 -11.98 -4.86 -10.59
CA LEU A 525 -13.02 -3.85 -10.75
C LEU A 525 -13.63 -3.46 -9.40
N GLY A 526 -14.00 -2.19 -9.27
CA GLY A 526 -14.42 -1.61 -7.99
C GLY A 526 -13.31 -1.30 -6.98
N THR A 527 -12.02 -1.56 -7.28
CA THR A 527 -10.91 -1.30 -6.33
C THR A 527 -10.29 0.10 -6.45
N THR A 528 -10.50 0.79 -7.56
CA THR A 528 -10.06 2.16 -7.83
C THR A 528 -11.22 2.95 -8.47
N PRO A 529 -11.29 4.29 -8.36
CA PRO A 529 -12.32 5.07 -9.05
C PRO A 529 -12.36 4.79 -10.56
N LYS A 530 -11.19 4.65 -11.20
CA LYS A 530 -11.07 4.35 -12.64
C LYS A 530 -11.39 2.91 -13.02
N SER A 531 -11.69 2.02 -12.06
CA SER A 531 -12.09 0.63 -12.32
C SER A 531 -13.50 0.30 -11.82
N SER A 532 -14.23 1.26 -11.26
CA SER A 532 -15.65 1.14 -10.90
C SER A 532 -16.58 1.49 -12.07
N ASN A 533 -16.20 2.51 -12.86
CA ASN A 533 -17.01 3.02 -13.97
C ASN A 533 -16.48 2.58 -15.34
N LEU A 534 -17.39 2.25 -16.27
CA LEU A 534 -17.01 1.76 -17.59
C LEU A 534 -16.26 2.80 -18.45
N PHE A 535 -16.64 4.09 -18.42
CA PHE A 535 -15.96 5.11 -19.22
C PHE A 535 -14.50 5.23 -18.81
N ASP A 536 -14.23 5.39 -17.51
CA ASP A 536 -12.88 5.50 -16.97
C ASP A 536 -12.08 4.20 -17.12
N LEU A 537 -12.74 3.03 -16.97
CA LEU A 537 -12.11 1.73 -17.20
C LEU A 537 -11.62 1.60 -18.64
N LEU A 538 -12.46 1.92 -19.63
CA LEU A 538 -12.08 1.84 -21.04
C LEU A 538 -11.00 2.87 -21.38
N CYS A 539 -11.05 4.08 -20.81
CA CYS A 539 -9.97 5.06 -20.96
C CYS A 539 -8.63 4.54 -20.37
N SER A 540 -8.68 3.95 -19.18
CA SER A 540 -7.52 3.36 -18.47
C SER A 540 -6.93 2.17 -19.22
N LEU A 541 -7.76 1.21 -19.64
CA LEU A 541 -7.35 0.03 -20.40
C LEU A 541 -6.76 0.44 -21.75
N THR A 542 -7.45 1.31 -22.49
CA THR A 542 -6.98 1.73 -23.81
C THR A 542 -5.65 2.48 -23.70
N SER A 543 -5.51 3.40 -22.74
CA SER A 543 -4.24 4.11 -22.52
C SER A 543 -3.11 3.15 -22.16
N HIS A 544 -3.35 2.21 -21.24
CA HIS A 544 -2.38 1.17 -20.85
C HIS A 544 -1.95 0.34 -22.06
N ILE A 545 -2.90 -0.25 -22.80
CA ILE A 545 -2.61 -1.13 -23.95
C ILE A 545 -1.86 -0.35 -25.04
N ARG A 546 -2.30 0.86 -25.37
CA ARG A 546 -1.68 1.66 -26.44
C ARG A 546 -0.26 2.06 -26.07
N THR A 547 0.02 2.46 -24.83
CA THR A 547 1.39 2.69 -24.38
C THR A 547 2.22 1.41 -24.41
N ALA A 548 1.74 0.31 -23.79
CA ALA A 548 2.48 -0.95 -23.69
C ALA A 548 2.80 -1.62 -25.03
N LYS A 549 1.92 -1.44 -26.04
CA LYS A 549 2.08 -1.94 -27.42
C LYS A 549 2.52 -0.87 -28.44
N LEU A 550 2.91 0.32 -27.98
CA LEU A 550 3.46 1.43 -28.79
C LEU A 550 2.53 1.89 -29.94
N LEU A 551 1.24 1.97 -29.65
CA LEU A 551 0.21 2.48 -30.57
C LEU A 551 -0.03 3.97 -30.30
N ASN A 552 -0.11 4.79 -31.36
CA ASN A 552 -0.34 6.24 -31.27
C ASN A 552 -1.46 6.60 -30.29
N HIS A 553 -1.27 7.58 -29.41
CA HIS A 553 -2.34 8.03 -28.52
C HIS A 553 -3.53 8.61 -29.32
N LEU A 554 -4.74 8.35 -28.86
CA LEU A 554 -5.99 8.85 -29.43
C LEU A 554 -6.81 9.53 -28.33
N ASN A 555 -7.32 10.72 -28.62
CA ASN A 555 -8.16 11.47 -27.70
C ASN A 555 -9.63 11.24 -28.09
N ALA A 556 -10.40 10.65 -27.17
CA ALA A 556 -11.85 10.51 -27.31
C ALA A 556 -12.57 11.72 -26.69
N LYS A 557 -13.68 12.14 -27.30
CA LYS A 557 -14.56 13.22 -26.81
C LYS A 557 -15.91 12.71 -26.29
N SER A 558 -16.22 11.43 -26.49
CA SER A 558 -17.48 10.81 -26.09
C SER A 558 -17.30 9.34 -25.70
N PHE A 559 -18.25 8.78 -24.94
CA PHE A 559 -18.22 7.35 -24.57
C PHE A 559 -18.18 6.42 -25.79
N LYS A 560 -18.96 6.71 -26.84
CA LYS A 560 -18.97 5.90 -28.08
C LYS A 560 -17.62 5.90 -28.80
N GLU A 561 -16.90 7.03 -28.78
CA GLU A 561 -15.53 7.09 -29.29
C GLU A 561 -14.57 6.26 -28.43
N VAL A 562 -14.66 6.33 -27.09
CA VAL A 562 -13.83 5.50 -26.19
C VAL A 562 -14.04 4.01 -26.47
N GLU A 563 -15.29 3.56 -26.58
CA GLU A 563 -15.63 2.16 -26.86
C GLU A 563 -15.10 1.71 -28.23
N LEU A 564 -15.27 2.54 -29.27
CA LEU A 564 -14.73 2.27 -30.61
C LEU A 564 -13.20 2.23 -30.61
N ILE A 565 -12.54 3.17 -29.95
CA ILE A 565 -11.08 3.25 -29.82
C ILE A 565 -10.52 2.05 -29.04
N PHE A 566 -11.21 1.57 -28.00
CA PHE A 566 -10.87 0.34 -27.31
C PHE A 566 -10.93 -0.87 -28.26
N LYS A 567 -12.07 -1.08 -28.95
CA LYS A 567 -12.25 -2.16 -29.93
C LYS A 567 -11.19 -2.11 -31.04
N GLN A 568 -10.90 -0.93 -31.59
CA GLN A 568 -9.84 -0.72 -32.58
C GLN A 568 -8.44 -1.02 -32.03
N THR A 569 -8.16 -0.68 -30.77
CA THR A 569 -6.86 -0.95 -30.12
C THR A 569 -6.57 -2.46 -30.05
N LEU A 570 -7.60 -3.26 -29.73
CA LEU A 570 -7.48 -4.72 -29.69
C LEU A 570 -7.27 -5.32 -31.10
N ILE A 571 -7.98 -4.80 -32.11
CA ILE A 571 -7.81 -5.22 -33.51
C ILE A 571 -6.41 -4.84 -34.04
N ALA A 572 -5.89 -3.67 -33.68
CA ALA A 572 -4.58 -3.18 -34.09
C ALA A 572 -3.40 -3.92 -33.41
N THR A 573 -3.64 -4.52 -32.24
CA THR A 573 -2.62 -5.27 -31.49
C THR A 573 -2.26 -6.55 -32.22
N LYS A 574 -0.97 -6.73 -32.56
CA LYS A 574 -0.42 -7.90 -33.27
C LYS A 574 0.77 -8.46 -32.49
N GLY A 575 1.09 -9.73 -32.72
CA GLY A 575 2.35 -10.33 -32.27
C GLY A 575 3.50 -9.97 -33.20
N SER A 576 4.73 -10.13 -32.70
CA SER A 576 5.96 -10.01 -33.50
C SER A 576 6.05 -11.06 -34.62
N ASP A 577 5.54 -12.27 -34.39
CA ASP A 577 5.35 -13.31 -35.40
C ASP A 577 3.91 -13.28 -35.93
N LYS A 578 3.75 -13.35 -37.25
CA LYS A 578 2.42 -13.39 -37.91
C LYS A 578 1.86 -14.81 -38.06
N THR A 579 2.69 -15.83 -37.85
CA THR A 579 2.38 -17.24 -38.11
C THR A 579 1.96 -18.02 -36.87
N LYS A 580 2.29 -17.51 -35.68
CA LYS A 580 1.97 -18.11 -34.38
C LYS A 580 1.66 -17.04 -33.33
N ILE A 581 1.09 -17.46 -32.20
CA ILE A 581 0.94 -16.57 -31.04
C ILE A 581 2.33 -16.28 -30.46
N SER A 582 2.69 -15.01 -30.42
CA SER A 582 3.94 -14.50 -29.86
C SER A 582 3.65 -13.20 -29.10
N ASP A 583 4.34 -12.98 -27.99
CA ASP A 583 4.19 -11.74 -27.20
C ASP A 583 2.72 -11.28 -26.99
N PRO A 584 1.81 -12.18 -26.57
CA PRO A 584 0.37 -11.90 -26.56
C PRO A 584 0.00 -10.73 -25.65
N LEU A 585 -1.11 -10.07 -25.97
CA LEU A 585 -1.79 -9.17 -25.05
C LEU A 585 -2.82 -9.98 -24.27
N ILE A 586 -2.66 -10.07 -22.95
CA ILE A 586 -3.54 -10.82 -22.06
C ILE A 586 -4.25 -9.82 -21.14
N ILE A 587 -5.56 -9.67 -21.31
CA ILE A 587 -6.42 -8.76 -20.54
C ILE A 587 -7.19 -9.57 -19.51
N ILE A 588 -7.08 -9.20 -18.24
CA ILE A 588 -7.67 -9.90 -17.10
C ILE A 588 -8.54 -8.91 -16.32
N LEU A 589 -9.86 -9.10 -16.34
CA LEU A 589 -10.82 -8.24 -15.66
C LEU A 589 -11.53 -9.05 -14.56
N ASP A 590 -11.18 -8.79 -13.30
CA ASP A 590 -11.79 -9.49 -12.16
C ASP A 590 -13.05 -8.77 -11.67
N SER A 591 -14.12 -9.55 -11.47
CA SER A 591 -15.39 -9.17 -10.88
C SER A 591 -16.19 -8.12 -11.69
N LEU A 592 -16.58 -8.48 -12.92
CA LEU A 592 -17.41 -7.64 -13.81
C LEU A 592 -18.74 -7.17 -13.18
N ASP A 593 -19.30 -7.93 -12.25
CA ASP A 593 -20.48 -7.56 -11.45
C ASP A 593 -20.27 -6.35 -10.52
N GLN A 594 -19.02 -5.98 -10.23
CA GLN A 594 -18.67 -4.79 -9.45
C GLN A 594 -18.68 -3.50 -10.27
N LEU A 595 -18.87 -3.58 -11.59
CA LEU A 595 -19.10 -2.38 -12.41
C LEU A 595 -20.42 -1.73 -12.02
N ASP A 596 -20.40 -0.41 -11.90
CA ASP A 596 -21.61 0.37 -11.73
C ASP A 596 -22.47 0.31 -13.01
N PRO A 597 -23.82 0.40 -12.93
CA PRO A 597 -24.68 0.18 -14.10
C PRO A 597 -24.58 1.24 -15.22
N SER A 598 -23.86 2.35 -15.00
CA SER A 598 -23.74 3.45 -15.98
C SER A 598 -23.19 2.96 -17.31
N TYR A 599 -23.56 3.67 -18.38
CA TYR A 599 -23.18 3.34 -19.76
C TYR A 599 -23.53 1.91 -20.19
N ASN A 600 -24.55 1.30 -19.57
CA ASN A 600 -24.98 -0.09 -19.80
C ASN A 600 -23.84 -1.12 -19.58
N ALA A 601 -23.01 -0.91 -18.55
CA ALA A 601 -21.84 -1.74 -18.33
C ALA A 601 -22.16 -3.24 -18.18
N ARG A 602 -23.27 -3.57 -17.53
CA ARG A 602 -23.72 -4.95 -17.27
C ARG A 602 -24.34 -5.64 -18.50
N GLY A 603 -24.71 -4.88 -19.52
CA GLY A 603 -25.19 -5.39 -20.81
C GLY A 603 -24.09 -5.99 -21.70
N MET A 604 -22.81 -5.89 -21.31
CA MET A 604 -21.63 -6.52 -21.94
C MET A 604 -21.35 -6.21 -23.43
N GLN A 605 -22.20 -5.45 -24.13
CA GLN A 605 -22.03 -5.07 -25.55
C GLN A 605 -20.71 -4.32 -25.87
N TRP A 606 -20.10 -3.69 -24.86
CA TRP A 606 -18.81 -3.03 -24.96
C TRP A 606 -17.64 -4.03 -25.05
N LEU A 607 -17.80 -5.24 -24.51
CA LEU A 607 -16.77 -6.28 -24.50
C LEU A 607 -16.75 -6.99 -25.87
N PRO A 608 -15.60 -7.07 -26.57
CA PRO A 608 -15.56 -7.73 -27.86
C PRO A 608 -15.67 -9.26 -27.72
N LEU A 609 -16.70 -9.84 -28.33
CA LEU A 609 -16.91 -11.29 -28.42
C LEU A 609 -15.90 -11.99 -29.33
N LEU A 610 -15.23 -11.26 -30.23
CA LEU A 610 -14.22 -11.76 -31.15
C LEU A 610 -13.00 -10.83 -31.14
N VAL A 611 -11.82 -11.41 -30.86
CA VAL A 611 -10.51 -10.75 -30.95
C VAL A 611 -9.57 -11.52 -31.89
N ASN A 612 -8.41 -10.94 -32.22
CA ASN A 612 -7.40 -11.67 -32.98
C ASN A 612 -6.69 -12.71 -32.08
N PRO A 613 -6.09 -13.79 -32.63
CA PRO A 613 -5.52 -14.87 -31.83
C PRO A 613 -4.45 -14.44 -30.81
N ASN A 614 -3.76 -13.32 -31.04
CA ASN A 614 -2.70 -12.79 -30.19
C ASN A 614 -3.21 -11.89 -29.05
N VAL A 615 -4.52 -11.66 -28.98
CA VAL A 615 -5.21 -11.00 -27.87
C VAL A 615 -6.02 -12.07 -27.14
N LYS A 616 -5.85 -12.17 -25.83
CA LYS A 616 -6.62 -13.05 -24.96
C LYS A 616 -7.32 -12.20 -23.91
N ILE A 617 -8.61 -12.46 -23.71
CA ILE A 617 -9.40 -11.83 -22.66
C ILE A 617 -9.82 -12.92 -21.67
N ILE A 618 -9.65 -12.67 -20.38
CA ILE A 618 -10.15 -13.48 -19.28
C ILE A 618 -10.95 -12.53 -18.38
N VAL A 619 -12.18 -12.91 -18.06
CA VAL A 619 -13.06 -12.15 -17.17
C VAL A 619 -13.56 -13.04 -16.04
N SER A 620 -13.85 -12.46 -14.87
CA SER A 620 -14.53 -13.19 -13.80
C SER A 620 -15.83 -12.49 -13.38
N THR A 621 -16.79 -13.28 -12.89
CA THR A 621 -18.05 -12.75 -12.36
C THR A 621 -18.74 -13.73 -11.41
N LEU A 622 -19.74 -13.27 -10.67
CA LEU A 622 -20.69 -14.10 -9.91
C LEU A 622 -21.76 -14.72 -10.83
N GLU A 623 -22.23 -15.92 -10.49
CA GLU A 623 -23.30 -16.60 -11.24
C GLU A 623 -24.71 -16.06 -10.96
N GLU A 624 -24.86 -15.29 -9.88
CA GLU A 624 -26.15 -14.85 -9.36
C GLU A 624 -26.89 -13.96 -10.38
N PRO A 625 -28.09 -14.35 -10.87
CA PRO A 625 -28.78 -13.64 -11.95
C PRO A 625 -29.04 -12.15 -11.71
N LYS A 626 -29.14 -11.73 -10.43
CA LYS A 626 -29.36 -10.35 -9.99
C LYS A 626 -28.26 -9.36 -10.43
N TYR A 627 -27.11 -9.84 -10.88
CA TYR A 627 -26.04 -9.00 -11.43
C TYR A 627 -26.11 -8.83 -12.96
N GLU A 628 -26.96 -9.59 -13.66
CA GLU A 628 -27.20 -9.58 -15.12
C GLU A 628 -26.00 -9.95 -16.01
N VAL A 629 -24.76 -9.76 -15.53
CA VAL A 629 -23.51 -9.99 -16.27
C VAL A 629 -23.38 -11.43 -16.78
N PHE A 630 -23.50 -12.43 -15.91
CA PHE A 630 -23.25 -13.82 -16.32
C PHE A 630 -24.25 -14.35 -17.37
N PRO A 631 -25.57 -14.06 -17.27
CA PRO A 631 -26.50 -14.28 -18.37
C PRO A 631 -26.08 -13.59 -19.68
N ASN A 632 -25.69 -12.31 -19.63
CA ASN A 632 -25.29 -11.54 -20.80
C ASN A 632 -23.95 -11.98 -21.42
N LEU A 633 -23.13 -12.74 -20.69
CA LEU A 633 -21.90 -13.39 -21.20
C LEU A 633 -22.16 -14.77 -21.84
N LYS A 634 -23.38 -15.31 -21.74
CA LYS A 634 -23.78 -16.59 -22.36
C LYS A 634 -24.52 -16.41 -23.70
N MET A 635 -24.98 -15.20 -24.00
CA MET A 635 -25.65 -14.81 -25.26
C MET A 635 -24.62 -14.41 -26.32
#